data_AF-A0AAD3ZDW3-F1
#
_entry.id   AF-A0AAD3ZDW3-F1
#
_cell.length_a   1.000
_cell.length_b   1.000
_cell.length_c   1.000
_cell.angle_alpha   90.00
_cell.angle_beta   90.00
_cell.angle_gamma   90.00
#
_symmetry.space_group_name_H-M   'P 1'
#
loop_
_entity.id
_entity.type
_entity.pdbx_description
1 polymer ?
#
loop_
_entity_poly.entity_id
_entity_poly.type
_entity_poly.pdbx_seq_one_letter_code
_entity_poly.pdbx_strand_id
1 'polypeptide(L)' 'MPGSLLDPVRTLTSNIALEMGYSVGLHRQALFATGIVLFVLVTLLNLVARVAIRGGKGR' A
#
# COMPACT_ATOMS: atom_id res chain seq x y z
N MET A 1 -14.20 -13.04 -1.02
CA MET A 1 -12.96 -13.26 -0.24
C MET A 1 -12.18 -14.35 -0.96
N PRO A 2 -10.87 -14.21 -1.22
CA PRO A 2 -10.07 -15.30 -1.76
C PRO A 2 -10.17 -16.52 -0.83
N GLY A 3 -10.37 -17.69 -1.41
CA GLY A 3 -10.48 -18.97 -0.71
C GLY A 3 -9.16 -19.74 -0.63
N SER A 4 -8.12 -19.30 -1.35
CA SER A 4 -6.79 -19.92 -1.35
C SER A 4 -5.66 -18.89 -1.36
N LEU A 5 -4.45 -19.33 -0.98
CA LEU A 5 -3.24 -18.49 -0.96
C LEU A 5 -2.79 -18.04 -2.36
N LEU A 6 -3.17 -18.78 -3.40
CA LEU A 6 -2.77 -18.48 -4.79
C LEU A 6 -3.88 -17.81 -5.59
N ASP A 7 -4.96 -17.44 -4.93
CA ASP A 7 -6.04 -16.72 -5.60
C ASP A 7 -5.56 -15.33 -6.02
N PRO A 8 -5.92 -14.88 -7.23
CA PRO A 8 -5.57 -13.56 -7.70
C PRO A 8 -6.25 -12.49 -6.82
N VAL A 9 -5.45 -11.63 -6.22
CA VAL A 9 -5.91 -10.49 -5.43
C VAL A 9 -5.42 -9.19 -6.06
N ARG A 10 -6.28 -8.17 -6.05
CA ARG A 10 -5.87 -6.81 -6.45
C ARG A 10 -5.20 -6.12 -5.28
N THR A 11 -4.09 -5.45 -5.57
CA THR A 11 -3.42 -4.60 -4.58
C THR A 11 -4.28 -3.38 -4.27
N LEU A 12 -4.17 -2.86 -3.05
CA LEU A 12 -4.86 -1.62 -2.68
C LEU A 12 -4.42 -0.45 -3.58
N THR A 13 -3.14 -0.41 -3.99
CA THR A 13 -2.64 0.59 -4.96
C THR A 13 -3.38 0.53 -6.29
N SER A 14 -3.57 -0.67 -6.85
CA SER A 14 -4.34 -0.84 -8.10
C SER A 14 -5.81 -0.47 -7.90
N ASN A 15 -6.42 -0.81 -6.77
CA ASN A 15 -7.80 -0.41 -6.48
C ASN A 15 -7.93 1.13 -6.41
N ILE A 16 -7.04 1.81 -5.67
CA ILE A 16 -7.05 3.28 -5.59
C ILE A 16 -6.87 3.92 -6.96
N ALA A 17 -5.94 3.44 -7.79
CA ALA A 17 -5.69 4.00 -9.11
C ALA A 17 -6.90 3.86 -10.05
N LEU A 18 -7.56 2.70 -10.04
CA LEU A 18 -8.75 2.45 -10.86
C LEU A 18 -9.95 3.29 -10.39
N GLU A 19 -10.16 3.39 -9.07
CA GLU A 19 -11.28 4.11 -8.49
C GLU A 19 -11.09 5.64 -8.57
N MET A 20 -9.85 6.12 -8.47
CA MET A 20 -9.55 7.54 -8.53
C MET A 20 -9.97 8.17 -9.86
N GLY A 21 -9.83 7.43 -10.97
CA GLY A 21 -10.14 7.90 -12.32
C GLY A 21 -11.61 8.28 -12.54
N TYR A 22 -12.54 7.72 -11.76
CA TYR A 22 -13.97 8.06 -11.83
C TYR A 22 -14.53 8.65 -10.52
N SER A 23 -13.71 8.75 -9.47
CA SER A 23 -14.13 9.26 -8.17
C SER A 23 -14.40 10.77 -8.16
N VAL A 24 -15.43 11.20 -7.43
CA VAL A 24 -15.78 12.62 -7.23
C VAL A 24 -16.13 12.92 -5.77
N GLY A 25 -16.02 14.20 -5.39
CA GLY A 25 -16.41 14.69 -4.07
C GLY A 25 -15.74 13.94 -2.92
N LEU A 26 -16.54 13.49 -1.95
CA LEU A 26 -16.08 12.79 -0.74
C LEU A 26 -15.34 11.48 -1.04
N HIS A 27 -15.74 10.73 -2.08
CA HIS A 27 -15.09 9.47 -2.41
C HIS A 27 -13.64 9.69 -2.87
N ARG A 28 -13.39 10.73 -3.67
CA ARG A 28 -12.03 11.11 -4.09
C ARG A 28 -11.16 11.53 -2.89
N GLN A 29 -11.75 12.26 -1.94
CA GLN A 29 -11.05 12.66 -0.71
C GLN A 29 -10.70 11.45 0.16
N ALA A 30 -11.62 10.50 0.29
CA ALA A 30 -11.37 9.24 0.99
C ALA A 30 -10.26 8.42 0.32
N LEU A 31 -10.28 8.27 -1.01
CA LEU A 31 -9.23 7.59 -1.77
C LEU A 31 -7.87 8.28 -1.65
N PHE A 32 -7.84 9.62 -1.57
CA PHE A 32 -6.60 10.35 -1.35
C PHE A 32 -6.06 10.11 0.07
N ALA A 33 -6.92 10.17 1.09
CA ALA A 33 -6.54 9.89 2.47
C ALA A 33 -6.03 8.44 2.64
N THR A 34 -6.68 7.46 2.02
CA THR A 34 -6.22 6.06 2.04
C THR A 34 -4.87 5.91 1.33
N GLY A 35 -4.65 6.64 0.23
CA GLY A 35 -3.35 6.73 -0.45
C GLY A 35 -2.23 7.25 0.45
N ILE A 36 -2.49 8.30 1.25
CA ILE A 36 -1.52 8.83 2.22
C ILE A 36 -1.19 7.78 3.29
N VAL A 37 -2.20 7.13 3.87
CA VAL A 37 -1.98 6.09 4.89
C VAL A 37 -1.15 4.94 4.31
N LEU A 38 -1.48 4.49 3.10
CA LEU A 38 -0.74 3.44 2.41
C LEU A 38 0.71 3.85 2.13
N PHE A 39 0.95 5.10 1.73
CA PHE A 39 2.29 5.64 1.51
C PHE A 39 3.13 5.60 2.79
N VAL A 40 2.55 5.98 3.93
CA VAL A 40 3.22 5.91 5.24
C VAL A 40 3.55 4.46 5.60
N LEU A 41 2.61 3.52 5.41
CA LEU A 41 2.84 2.10 5.68
C LEU A 41 3.99 1.52 4.86
N VAL A 42 4.01 1.78 3.54
CA VAL A 42 5.06 1.29 2.65
C VAL A 42 6.41 1.96 2.96
N THR A 43 6.39 3.25 3.29
CA THR A 43 7.61 3.98 3.69
C THR A 43 8.20 3.42 4.98
N LEU A 44 7.36 3.17 5.98
CA LEU A 44 7.78 2.56 7.23
C LEU A 44 8.33 1.16 7.02
N LEU A 45 7.63 0.33 6.25
CA LEU A 45 8.09 -1.03 5.93
C LEU A 45 9.43 -1.00 5.19
N ASN A 46 9.59 -0.10 4.23
CA ASN A 46 10.87 0.11 3.54
C ASN A 46 11.98 0.58 4.49
N LEU A 47 11.68 1.51 5.40
CA LEU A 47 12.65 2.00 6.38
C LEU A 47 13.10 0.89 7.31
N VAL A 48 12.16 0.12 7.86
CA VAL A 48 12.43 -1.04 8.71
C VAL A 48 13.25 -2.08 7.95
N ALA A 49 12.87 -2.43 6.73
CA ALA A 49 13.62 -3.37 5.90
C ALA A 49 15.05 -2.87 5.64
N ARG A 50 15.23 -1.58 5.33
CA ARG A 50 16.55 -0.97 5.12
C ARG A 50 17.42 -1.03 6.37
N VAL A 51 16.85 -0.75 7.54
CA VAL A 51 17.56 -0.83 8.83
C VAL A 51 17.88 -2.30 9.16
N ALA A 52 16.94 -3.21 9.02
CA ALA A 52 17.12 -4.64 9.30
C ALA A 52 18.22 -5.26 8.42
N ILE A 53 18.23 -4.95 7.12
CA ILE A 53 19.25 -5.46 6.18
C ILE A 53 20.64 -4.86 6.49
N ARG A 54 20.71 -3.59 6.88
CA ARG A 54 21.99 -2.94 7.23
C ARG A 54 22.54 -3.39 8.59
N GLY A 55 21.67 -3.64 9.57
CA GLY A 55 22.05 -4.13 10.89
C GLY A 55 22.68 -5.53 10.89
N GLY A 56 22.44 -6.33 9.83
CA GLY A 56 23.07 -7.64 9.64
C GLY A 56 24.44 -7.62 8.98
N LYS A 57 24.90 -6.49 8.41
CA LYS A 57 26.16 -6.39 7.64
C LYS A 57 27.37 -5.92 8.48
N GLY A 58 27.23 -5.93 9.81
CA GLY A 58 28.25 -5.50 10.76
C GLY A 58 28.62 -6.54 11.83
N ARG A 59 28.36 -7.83 11.60
CA ARG A 59 28.84 -8.94 12.43
C ARG A 59 29.48 -10.00 11.55
#